data_AF-A0A497SJH2-F1
#
_entry.id   AF-A0A497SJH2-F1
#
_cell.length_a   1.000
_cell.length_b   1.000
_cell.length_c   1.000
_cell.angle_alpha   90.00
_cell.angle_beta   90.00
_cell.angle_gamma   90.00
#
_symmetry.space_group_name_H-M   'P 1'
#
loop_
_entity.id
_entity.type
_entity.pdbx_description
1 polymer ?
#
loop_
_entity_poly.entity_id
_entity_poly.type
_entity_poly.pdbx_seq_one_letter_code
_entity_poly.pdbx_strand_id
1 'polypeptide(L)'
;MKGRIKDRLYRYVVYFRRGHGSWLAYALSFANFVVIQYRLLVEHISFLESLLPSLSAFIVTFFLVYVPLAIIIGRYDIKKATVPKEIEVSPFFYRPTGKEIKIYYPVWDTILQTLEKLAEKEGLKSEIYKIRDVREILSRWAEKNEVPV
;
A
#
# COMPACT_ATOMS: atom_id res chain seq x y z
N MET A 1 -9.31 -3.58 32.88
CA MET A 1 -7.85 -3.28 33.00
C MET A 1 -6.91 -4.34 32.39
N LYS A 2 -7.36 -5.57 32.10
CA LYS A 2 -6.54 -6.68 31.54
C LYS A 2 -6.08 -6.56 30.07
N GLY A 3 -6.51 -5.54 29.32
CA GLY A 3 -6.12 -5.32 27.90
C GLY A 3 -4.84 -4.51 27.70
N ARG A 4 -4.53 -3.59 28.64
CA ARG A 4 -3.53 -2.52 28.42
C ARG A 4 -2.09 -3.01 28.24
N ILE A 5 -1.71 -4.13 28.85
CA ILE A 5 -0.37 -4.73 28.72
C ILE A 5 -0.25 -5.51 27.41
N LYS A 6 -1.27 -6.32 27.07
CA LYS A 6 -1.30 -7.06 25.80
C LYS A 6 -1.25 -6.09 24.61
N ASP A 7 -2.01 -5.00 24.68
CA ASP A 7 -2.01 -3.95 23.64
C ASP A 7 -0.63 -3.30 23.46
N ARG A 8 0.11 -3.09 24.55
CA ARG A 8 1.49 -2.57 24.50
C ARG A 8 2.46 -3.57 23.89
N LEU A 9 2.35 -4.85 24.25
CA LEU A 9 3.19 -5.91 23.67
C LEU A 9 2.93 -6.06 22.17
N TYR A 10 1.67 -6.10 21.75
CA TYR A 10 1.34 -6.17 20.32
C TYR A 10 1.86 -4.94 19.56
N ARG A 11 1.81 -3.76 20.18
CA ARG A 11 2.40 -2.55 19.60
C ARG A 11 3.92 -2.70 19.42
N TYR A 12 4.63 -3.23 20.40
CA TYR A 12 6.07 -3.49 20.25
C TYR A 12 6.39 -4.55 19.20
N VAL A 13 5.57 -5.60 19.08
CA VAL A 13 5.71 -6.58 18.00
C VAL A 13 5.54 -5.92 16.63
N VAL A 14 4.55 -5.02 16.49
CA VAL A 14 4.35 -4.26 15.24
C VAL A 14 5.56 -3.37 14.96
N TYR A 15 6.07 -2.65 15.97
CA TYR A 15 7.26 -1.80 15.81
C TYR A 15 8.50 -2.61 15.43
N PHE A 16 8.72 -3.74 16.10
CA PHE A 16 9.81 -4.66 15.78
C PHE A 16 9.69 -5.20 14.36
N ARG A 17 8.53 -5.74 13.97
CA ARG A 17 8.31 -6.29 12.61
C ARG A 17 8.53 -5.23 11.54
N ARG A 18 8.11 -3.99 11.80
CA ARG A 18 8.30 -2.88 10.86
C ARG A 18 9.77 -2.44 10.80
N GLY A 19 10.44 -2.27 11.93
CA GLY A 19 11.86 -1.91 11.98
C GLY A 19 12.77 -2.98 11.37
N HIS A 20 12.55 -4.23 11.77
CA HIS A 20 13.28 -5.37 11.24
C HIS A 20 12.98 -5.60 9.76
N GLY A 21 11.71 -5.73 9.38
CA GLY A 21 11.32 -6.08 8.01
C GLY A 21 11.60 -4.98 6.99
N SER A 22 11.38 -3.71 7.34
CA SER A 22 11.53 -2.61 6.37
C SER A 22 12.96 -2.07 6.25
N TRP A 23 13.83 -2.30 7.24
CA TRP A 23 15.16 -1.68 7.26
C TRP A 23 16.28 -2.68 7.57
N LEU A 24 16.25 -3.31 8.74
CA LEU A 24 17.39 -4.11 9.22
C LEU A 24 17.58 -5.39 8.40
N ALA A 25 16.49 -6.09 8.05
CA ALA A 25 16.55 -7.29 7.25
C ALA A 25 17.15 -7.00 5.88
N TYR A 26 16.70 -5.94 5.20
CA TYR A 26 17.28 -5.52 3.93
C TYR A 26 18.76 -5.15 4.05
N ALA A 27 19.13 -4.34 5.04
CA ALA A 27 20.53 -3.94 5.24
C ALA A 27 21.43 -5.17 5.49
N LEU A 28 21.00 -6.10 6.34
CA LEU A 28 21.73 -7.33 6.61
C LEU A 28 21.80 -8.24 5.38
N SER A 29 20.70 -8.39 4.64
CA SER A 29 20.67 -9.14 3.38
C SER A 29 21.60 -8.55 2.33
N PHE A 30 21.64 -7.24 2.16
CA PHE A 30 22.58 -6.58 1.24
C PHE A 30 24.02 -6.75 1.69
N ALA A 31 24.31 -6.56 2.99
CA ALA A 31 25.66 -6.77 3.51
C ALA A 31 26.14 -8.20 3.27
N ASN A 32 25.32 -9.19 3.60
CA ASN A 32 25.62 -10.61 3.37
C ASN A 32 25.76 -10.92 1.89
N PHE A 33 24.82 -10.46 1.05
CA PHE A 33 24.88 -10.65 -0.39
C PHE A 33 26.17 -10.08 -0.97
N VAL A 34 26.51 -8.84 -0.63
CA VAL A 34 27.72 -8.19 -1.15
C VAL A 34 28.97 -8.96 -0.73
N VAL A 35 29.09 -9.32 0.55
CA VAL A 35 30.27 -10.06 1.04
C VAL A 35 30.37 -11.44 0.38
N ILE A 36 29.27 -12.20 0.33
CA ILE A 36 29.26 -13.55 -0.25
C ILE A 36 29.55 -13.50 -1.75
N GLN A 37 28.87 -12.62 -2.50
CA GLN A 37 29.10 -12.50 -3.94
C GLN A 37 30.51 -12.04 -4.25
N TYR A 38 31.05 -11.11 -3.47
CA TYR A 38 32.43 -10.69 -3.67
C TYR A 38 33.41 -11.85 -3.44
N ARG A 39 33.31 -12.52 -2.28
CA ARG A 39 34.23 -13.59 -1.89
C ARG A 39 34.12 -14.84 -2.77
N LEU A 40 32.90 -15.24 -3.13
CA LEU A 40 32.69 -16.51 -3.84
C LEU A 40 32.65 -16.37 -5.37
N LEU A 41 32.29 -15.19 -5.89
CA LEU A 41 32.16 -14.98 -7.33
C LEU A 41 33.23 -14.03 -7.88
N VAL A 42 33.36 -12.83 -7.31
CA VAL A 42 34.24 -11.79 -7.87
C VAL A 42 35.70 -12.20 -7.76
N GLU A 43 36.16 -12.63 -6.59
CA GLU A 43 37.54 -13.08 -6.36
C GLU A 43 37.92 -14.34 -7.16
N HIS A 44 36.95 -15.10 -7.66
CA HIS A 44 37.20 -16.36 -8.38
C HIS A 44 37.14 -16.23 -9.91
N ILE A 45 36.70 -15.07 -10.43
CA ILE A 45 36.62 -14.79 -11.87
C ILE A 45 37.57 -13.64 -12.17
N SER A 46 38.70 -13.94 -12.83
CA SER A 46 39.78 -12.98 -13.09
C SER A 46 39.31 -11.69 -13.78
N PHE A 47 38.33 -11.78 -14.68
CA PHE A 47 37.73 -10.58 -15.29
C PHE A 47 37.05 -9.68 -14.26
N LEU A 48 36.22 -10.25 -13.37
CA LEU A 48 35.51 -9.48 -12.35
C LEU A 48 36.47 -8.94 -11.29
N GLU A 49 37.43 -9.74 -10.85
CA GLU A 49 38.46 -9.32 -9.89
C GLU A 49 39.29 -8.15 -10.45
N SER A 50 39.68 -8.19 -11.73
CA SER A 50 40.43 -7.09 -12.34
C SER A 50 39.63 -5.78 -12.42
N LEU A 51 38.30 -5.86 -12.61
CA LEU A 51 37.42 -4.69 -12.62
C LEU A 51 37.10 -4.18 -11.21
N LEU A 52 36.97 -5.09 -10.24
CA LEU A 52 36.52 -4.82 -8.88
C LEU A 52 37.51 -5.45 -7.89
N PRO A 53 38.73 -4.91 -7.77
CA PRO A 53 39.84 -5.56 -7.06
C PRO A 53 39.73 -5.50 -5.53
N SER A 54 38.74 -4.77 -5.00
CA SER A 54 38.50 -4.69 -3.56
C SER A 54 37.01 -4.76 -3.25
N LEU A 55 36.70 -5.28 -2.05
CA LEU A 55 35.34 -5.32 -1.55
C LEU A 55 34.70 -3.92 -1.54
N SER A 56 35.47 -2.88 -1.19
CA SER A 56 34.99 -1.50 -1.20
C SER A 56 34.62 -1.02 -2.61
N ALA A 57 35.43 -1.34 -3.62
CA ALA A 57 35.13 -1.01 -5.02
C ALA A 57 33.87 -1.73 -5.51
N PHE A 58 33.71 -3.00 -5.14
CA PHE A 58 32.51 -3.76 -5.43
C PHE A 58 31.27 -3.18 -4.75
N ILE A 59 31.34 -2.82 -3.45
CA ILE A 59 30.23 -2.19 -2.72
C ILE A 59 29.78 -0.91 -3.43
N VAL A 60 30.70 0.01 -3.72
CA VAL A 60 30.37 1.30 -4.35
C VAL A 60 29.73 1.07 -5.71
N THR A 61 30.34 0.22 -6.55
CA THR A 61 29.82 -0.08 -7.89
C THR A 61 28.46 -0.76 -7.83
N PHE A 62 28.29 -1.72 -6.91
CA PHE A 62 27.03 -2.41 -6.69
C PHE A 62 25.91 -1.43 -6.38
N PHE A 63 26.08 -0.54 -5.39
CA PHE A 63 25.03 0.43 -5.05
C PHE A 63 24.78 1.46 -6.16
N LEU A 64 25.83 1.90 -6.87
CA LEU A 64 25.68 2.82 -8.00
C LEU A 64 24.90 2.22 -9.17
N VAL A 65 24.95 0.91 -9.39
CA VAL A 65 24.22 0.25 -10.48
C VAL A 65 22.87 -0.29 -10.01
N TYR A 66 22.86 -1.00 -8.89
CA TYR A 66 21.69 -1.69 -8.36
C TYR A 66 20.58 -0.71 -7.95
N VAL A 67 20.91 0.38 -7.26
CA VAL A 67 19.88 1.31 -6.76
C VAL A 67 19.16 2.02 -7.91
N PRO A 68 19.83 2.63 -8.91
CA PRO A 68 19.12 3.21 -10.06
C PRO A 68 18.32 2.18 -10.83
N LEU A 69 18.87 0.98 -11.06
CA LEU A 69 18.17 -0.07 -11.79
C LEU A 69 16.91 -0.52 -11.04
N ALA A 70 16.98 -0.71 -9.73
CA ALA A 70 15.84 -1.06 -8.89
C ALA A 70 14.76 0.05 -8.92
N ILE A 71 15.15 1.33 -8.92
CA ILE A 71 14.21 2.46 -9.05
C ILE A 71 13.52 2.44 -10.41
N ILE A 72 14.26 2.20 -11.51
CA ILE A 72 13.71 2.15 -12.87
C ILE A 72 12.73 0.99 -13.00
N ILE A 73 13.13 -0.20 -12.57
CA ILE A 73 12.29 -1.41 -12.60
C ILE A 73 11.05 -1.20 -11.73
N GLY A 74 11.21 -0.69 -10.50
CA GLY A 74 10.09 -0.43 -9.60
C GLY A 74 9.11 0.60 -10.16
N ARG A 75 9.61 1.67 -10.79
CA ARG A 75 8.74 2.65 -11.47
C ARG A 75 7.99 2.03 -12.64
N TYR A 76 8.65 1.17 -13.42
CA TYR A 76 8.00 0.46 -14.52
C TYR A 76 6.92 -0.49 -13.99
N ASP A 77 7.23 -1.23 -12.93
CA ASP A 77 6.33 -2.18 -12.31
C ASP A 77 5.05 -1.51 -11.79
N ILE A 78 5.21 -0.40 -11.06
CA ILE A 78 4.09 0.44 -10.58
C ILE A 78 3.19 0.89 -11.73
N LYS A 79 3.77 1.29 -12.86
CA LYS A 79 3.01 1.90 -13.96
C LYS A 79 2.41 0.90 -14.93
N LYS A 80 3.05 -0.25 -15.13
CA LYS A 80 2.79 -1.09 -16.31
C LYS A 80 2.81 -2.60 -16.06
N ALA A 81 3.36 -3.09 -14.95
CA ALA A 81 3.47 -4.53 -14.74
C ALA A 81 2.53 -5.03 -13.65
N THR A 82 3.03 -5.35 -12.45
CA THR A 82 2.26 -6.12 -11.47
C THR A 82 1.23 -5.26 -10.74
N VAL A 83 1.56 -4.03 -10.35
CA VAL A 83 0.67 -3.18 -9.53
C VAL A 83 -0.71 -2.94 -10.15
N PRO A 84 -0.88 -2.62 -11.45
CA PRO A 84 -2.21 -2.51 -12.06
C PRO A 84 -3.04 -3.79 -11.93
N LYS A 85 -2.40 -4.96 -12.00
CA LYS A 85 -3.05 -6.26 -11.85
C LYS A 85 -3.33 -6.61 -10.40
N GLU A 86 -2.44 -6.25 -9.47
CA GLU A 86 -2.71 -6.36 -8.05
C GLU A 86 -3.93 -5.54 -7.64
N ILE A 87 -4.10 -4.33 -8.18
CA ILE A 87 -5.30 -3.51 -7.95
C ILE A 87 -6.55 -4.20 -8.51
N GLU A 88 -6.48 -4.76 -9.71
CA GLU A 88 -7.59 -5.46 -10.37
C GLU A 88 -8.02 -6.73 -9.63
N VAL A 89 -7.11 -7.46 -8.98
CA VAL A 89 -7.45 -8.67 -8.23
C VAL A 89 -7.65 -8.44 -6.74
N SER A 90 -7.24 -7.28 -6.22
CA SER A 90 -7.26 -6.99 -4.79
C SER A 90 -8.70 -6.91 -4.28
N PRO A 91 -9.09 -7.78 -3.32
CA PRO A 91 -10.43 -7.76 -2.77
C PRO A 91 -10.80 -6.43 -2.10
N PHE A 92 -9.82 -5.62 -1.70
CA PHE A 92 -10.06 -4.33 -1.05
C PHE A 92 -10.71 -3.29 -1.98
N PHE A 93 -10.54 -3.42 -3.31
CA PHE A 93 -11.20 -2.50 -4.25
C PHE A 93 -12.61 -2.94 -4.63
N TYR A 94 -12.99 -4.19 -4.35
CA TYR A 94 -14.29 -4.76 -4.71
C TYR A 94 -15.18 -5.06 -3.51
N ARG A 95 -14.60 -5.28 -2.32
CA ARG A 95 -15.32 -5.57 -1.09
C ARG A 95 -15.13 -4.41 -0.11
N PRO A 96 -16.23 -3.78 0.35
CA PRO A 96 -16.11 -2.70 1.30
C PRO A 96 -15.52 -3.19 2.63
N THR A 97 -14.65 -2.37 3.17
CA THR A 97 -14.03 -2.58 4.48
C THR A 97 -14.98 -2.17 5.59
N GLY A 98 -14.77 -2.69 6.80
CA GLY A 98 -15.67 -2.42 7.93
C GLY A 98 -15.87 -0.93 8.26
N LYS A 99 -14.93 -0.05 7.90
CA LYS A 99 -15.09 1.41 8.07
C LYS A 99 -16.01 2.02 7.00
N GLU A 100 -15.94 1.53 5.77
CA GLU A 100 -16.81 1.98 4.67
C GLU A 100 -18.27 1.62 4.94
N ILE A 101 -18.49 0.40 5.43
CA ILE A 101 -19.80 -0.10 5.82
C ILE A 101 -20.35 0.65 7.05
N LYS A 102 -19.58 0.71 8.13
CA LYS A 102 -20.11 1.15 9.44
C LYS A 102 -20.02 2.65 9.69
N ILE A 103 -19.19 3.37 8.94
CA ILE A 103 -18.90 4.79 9.20
C ILE A 103 -19.18 5.61 7.95
N TYR A 104 -18.57 5.29 6.81
CA TYR A 104 -18.71 6.16 5.64
C TYR A 104 -20.12 6.12 5.03
N TYR A 105 -20.73 4.94 4.85
CA TYR A 105 -22.10 4.83 4.33
C TYR A 105 -23.12 5.67 5.12
N PRO A 106 -23.29 5.52 6.45
CA PRO A 106 -24.29 6.28 7.19
C PRO A 106 -24.00 7.78 7.21
N VAL A 107 -22.71 8.18 7.21
CA VAL A 107 -22.32 9.59 7.09
C VAL A 107 -22.75 10.16 5.74
N TRP A 108 -22.46 9.46 4.64
CA TRP A 108 -22.84 9.91 3.30
C TRP A 108 -24.36 9.94 3.09
N ASP A 109 -25.10 8.93 3.54
CA ASP A 109 -26.56 8.95 3.45
C ASP A 109 -27.16 10.11 4.26
N THR A 110 -26.66 10.36 5.48
CA THR A 110 -27.12 11.49 6.31
C THR A 110 -26.83 12.84 5.64
N ILE A 111 -25.66 13.00 5.04
CA ILE A 111 -25.29 14.21 4.29
C ILE A 111 -26.23 14.38 3.09
N LEU A 112 -26.41 13.35 2.29
CA LEU A 112 -27.28 13.41 1.10
C LEU A 112 -28.74 13.69 1.48
N GLN A 113 -29.25 13.07 2.54
CA GLN A 113 -30.59 13.34 3.06
C GLN A 113 -30.74 14.80 3.55
N THR A 114 -29.70 15.34 4.19
CA THR A 114 -29.71 16.74 4.64
C THR A 114 -29.68 17.71 3.46
N LEU A 115 -28.85 17.42 2.45
CA LEU A 115 -28.77 18.22 1.23
C LEU A 115 -30.07 18.16 0.43
N GLU A 116 -30.73 17.00 0.37
CA GLU A 116 -32.04 16.85 -0.27
C GLU A 116 -33.09 17.75 0.38
N LYS A 117 -33.20 17.72 1.71
CA LYS A 117 -34.13 18.57 2.48
C LYS A 117 -33.84 20.07 2.27
N LEU A 118 -32.57 20.44 2.17
CA LEU A 118 -32.18 21.82 1.90
C LEU A 118 -32.54 22.23 0.47
N ALA A 119 -32.27 21.38 -0.52
CA ALA A 119 -32.61 21.61 -1.91
C ALA A 119 -34.13 21.70 -2.13
N GLU A 120 -34.92 20.91 -1.40
CA GLU A 120 -36.39 21.00 -1.37
C GLU A 120 -36.86 22.34 -0.81
N LYS A 121 -36.23 22.82 0.29
CA LYS A 121 -36.54 24.11 0.89
C LYS A 121 -36.25 25.29 -0.05
N GLU A 122 -35.13 25.23 -0.78
CA GLU A 122 -34.70 26.28 -1.72
C GLU A 122 -35.35 26.14 -3.11
N GLY A 123 -36.18 25.11 -3.34
CA GLY A 123 -36.87 24.89 -4.62
C GLY A 123 -35.95 24.48 -5.77
N LEU A 124 -34.75 23.96 -5.49
CA LEU A 124 -33.72 23.61 -6.47
C LEU A 124 -34.01 22.26 -7.13
N LYS A 125 -35.02 22.21 -8.01
CA LYS A 125 -35.52 20.98 -8.65
C LYS A 125 -34.44 20.15 -9.37
N SER A 126 -33.47 20.80 -10.02
CA SER A 126 -32.36 20.11 -10.70
C SER A 126 -31.45 19.35 -9.75
N GLU A 127 -31.18 19.92 -8.57
CA GLU A 127 -30.28 19.35 -7.58
C GLU A 127 -30.95 18.21 -6.81
N ILE A 128 -32.26 18.32 -6.54
CA ILE A 128 -33.05 17.24 -5.93
C ILE A 128 -32.97 15.97 -6.77
N TYR A 129 -33.13 16.07 -8.10
CA TYR A 129 -33.05 14.92 -9.00
C TYR A 129 -31.66 14.25 -8.93
N LYS A 130 -30.58 15.03 -8.99
CA LYS A 130 -29.21 14.52 -8.91
C LYS A 130 -28.94 13.85 -7.56
N ILE A 131 -29.38 14.46 -6.46
CA ILE A 131 -29.17 13.92 -5.12
C ILE A 131 -29.91 12.58 -4.97
N ARG A 132 -31.15 12.49 -5.45
CA ARG A 132 -31.93 11.24 -5.41
C ARG A 132 -31.30 10.12 -6.24
N ASP A 133 -30.81 10.43 -7.44
CA ASP A 133 -30.10 9.47 -8.30
C ASP A 133 -28.85 8.92 -7.60
N VAL A 134 -28.04 9.80 -7.00
CA VAL A 134 -26.85 9.39 -6.22
C VAL A 134 -27.23 8.56 -5.00
N ARG A 135 -28.30 8.90 -4.28
CA ARG A 135 -28.81 8.10 -3.15
C ARG A 135 -29.25 6.72 -3.61
N GLU A 136 -29.93 6.60 -4.75
CA GLU A 136 -30.34 5.29 -5.29
C GLU A 136 -29.14 4.41 -5.66
N ILE A 137 -28.08 5.00 -6.23
CA ILE A 137 -26.82 4.30 -6.49
C ILE A 137 -26.19 3.82 -5.17
N LEU A 138 -26.17 4.67 -4.15
CA LEU A 138 -25.61 4.36 -2.84
C LEU A 138 -26.40 3.24 -2.14
N SER A 139 -27.73 3.27 -2.19
CA SER A 139 -28.59 2.22 -1.62
C SER A 139 -28.42 0.88 -2.34
N ARG A 140 -28.40 0.87 -3.67
CA ARG A 140 -28.14 -0.36 -4.44
C ARG A 140 -26.78 -0.97 -4.14
N TRP A 141 -25.77 -0.11 -3.96
CA TRP A 141 -24.44 -0.56 -3.55
C TRP A 141 -24.46 -1.14 -2.13
N ALA A 142 -25.17 -0.53 -1.19
CA ALA A 142 -25.28 -1.01 0.19
C ALA A 142 -25.97 -2.38 0.29
N GLU A 143 -27.08 -2.56 -0.43
CA GLU A 143 -27.81 -3.84 -0.51
C GLU A 143 -26.92 -4.96 -1.06
N LYS A 144 -26.22 -4.70 -2.17
CA LYS A 144 -25.32 -5.67 -2.80
C LYS A 144 -24.18 -6.13 -1.86
N ASN A 145 -23.79 -5.28 -0.91
CA ASN A 145 -22.68 -5.54 -0.01
C ASN A 145 -23.12 -5.87 1.44
N GLU A 146 -24.40 -6.19 1.65
CA GLU A 146 -24.96 -6.56 2.95
C GLU A 146 -24.64 -5.54 4.07
N VAL A 147 -24.60 -4.26 3.71
CA VAL A 147 -24.44 -3.18 4.68
C VAL A 147 -25.73 -3.11 5.51
N PRO A 148 -25.68 -3.23 6.85
CA PRO A 148 -26.88 -3.04 7.67
C PRO A 148 -27.33 -1.58 7.54
N VAL A 149 -28.44 -1.38 6.82
CA VAL A 149 -29.13 -0.10 6.64
C VAL A 149 -29.91 0.24 7.90
#